data_AF-A0A9W8HM25-F1
#
_entry.id   AF-A0A9W8HM25-F1
#
_cell.length_a   1.000
_cell.length_b   1.000
_cell.length_c   1.000
_cell.angle_alpha   90.00
_cell.angle_beta   90.00
_cell.angle_gamma   90.00
#
_symmetry.space_group_name_H-M   'P 1'
#
loop_
_entity.id
_entity.type
_entity.pdbx_description
1 polymer ?
#
loop_
_entity_poly.entity_id
_entity_poly.type
_entity_poly.pdbx_seq_one_letter_code
_entity_poly.pdbx_strand_id
1 'polypeptide(L)' 'MPRGVPVATVAINNSVNAALLAVRIIGASCPTYLDAMAQYMDDMRVGVEKKIDRLETTGWKEY' A
#
# COMPACT_ATOMS: atom_id res chain seq x y z
N MET A 1 -17.72 -3.85 -17.68
CA MET A 1 -16.83 -4.88 -18.22
C MET A 1 -17.66 -5.96 -18.85
N PRO A 2 -17.64 -6.14 -20.18
CA PRO A 2 -18.30 -7.26 -20.84
C PRO A 2 -17.62 -8.58 -20.45
N ARG A 3 -18.33 -9.70 -20.64
CA ARG A 3 -17.74 -11.04 -20.40
C ARG A 3 -16.49 -11.23 -21.28
N GLY A 4 -15.42 -11.76 -20.68
CA GLY A 4 -14.15 -12.04 -21.36
C GLY A 4 -13.11 -10.91 -21.32
N VAL A 5 -13.46 -9.71 -20.85
CA VAL A 5 -12.53 -8.58 -20.75
C VAL A 5 -12.39 -8.13 -19.30
N PRO A 6 -11.39 -8.66 -18.56
CA PRO A 6 -11.19 -8.31 -17.16
C PRO A 6 -10.54 -6.95 -17.00
N VAL A 7 -10.86 -6.26 -15.90
CA VAL A 7 -10.17 -5.04 -15.48
C VAL A 7 -10.05 -5.06 -13.96
N ALA A 8 -8.85 -4.74 -13.48
CA ALA A 8 -8.59 -4.61 -12.06
C ALA A 8 -8.91 -3.17 -11.61
N THR A 9 -10.13 -2.97 -11.14
CA THR A 9 -10.62 -1.66 -10.67
C THR A 9 -10.02 -1.32 -9.30
N VAL A 10 -9.61 -0.07 -9.12
CA VAL A 10 -9.19 0.49 -7.82
C VAL A 10 -10.15 1.60 -7.36
N ALA A 11 -9.95 2.12 -6.15
CA ALA A 11 -10.79 3.19 -5.60
C ALA A 11 -10.73 4.48 -6.44
N ILE A 12 -11.82 5.25 -6.40
CA ILE A 12 -11.92 6.57 -7.05
C ILE A 12 -10.80 7.49 -6.54
N ASN A 13 -10.18 8.24 -7.44
CA ASN A 13 -9.05 9.13 -7.15
C ASN A 13 -7.84 8.45 -6.47
N ASN A 14 -7.68 7.13 -6.63
CA ASN A 14 -6.60 6.38 -6.01
C ASN A 14 -5.63 5.80 -7.03
N SER A 15 -4.89 6.68 -7.70
CA SER A 15 -3.83 6.30 -8.65
C SER A 15 -2.67 5.57 -7.96
N VAL A 16 -2.41 5.86 -6.69
CA VAL A 16 -1.37 5.18 -5.89
C VAL A 16 -1.65 3.69 -5.79
N ASN A 17 -2.88 3.29 -5.47
CA ASN A 17 -3.22 1.86 -5.41
C ASN A 17 -3.17 1.20 -6.79
N ALA A 18 -3.48 1.91 -7.87
CA ALA A 18 -3.28 1.39 -9.22
C ALA A 18 -1.79 1.11 -9.51
N ALA A 19 -0.90 2.04 -9.13
CA ALA A 19 0.53 1.87 -9.29
C ALA A 19 1.08 0.72 -8.44
N LEU A 20 0.67 0.62 -7.17
CA LEU A 20 1.06 -0.49 -6.29
C LEU A 20 0.56 -1.84 -6.80
N LEU A 21 -0.64 -1.89 -7.38
CA LEU A 21 -1.15 -3.09 -8.04
C LEU A 21 -0.28 -3.47 -9.26
N ALA A 22 0.13 -2.50 -10.07
CA ALA A 22 1.04 -2.74 -11.19
C ALA A 22 2.40 -3.27 -10.71
N VAL A 23 2.96 -2.70 -9.65
CA VAL A 23 4.21 -3.19 -9.03
C VAL A 23 4.06 -4.64 -8.55
N ARG A 24 2.93 -5.00 -7.94
CA ARG A 24 2.66 -6.40 -7.55
C ARG A 24 2.58 -7.36 -8.75
N ILE A 25 1.99 -6.93 -9.87
CA ILE A 25 1.94 -7.72 -11.11
C ILE A 25 3.35 -7.92 -11.68
N ILE A 26 4.15 -6.86 -11.76
CA ILE A 26 5.53 -6.93 -12.27
C ILE A 26 6.43 -7.73 -11.30
N GLY A 27 6.25 -7.56 -10.00
CA GLY A 27 6.98 -8.25 -8.95
C GLY A 27 6.80 -9.77 -8.97
N ALA A 28 5.71 -10.29 -9.55
CA ALA A 28 5.51 -11.71 -9.74
C ALA A 28 6.61 -12.37 -10.62
N SER A 29 7.28 -11.60 -11.48
CA SER A 29 8.37 -12.08 -12.34
C SER A 29 9.68 -11.31 -12.16
N CYS A 30 9.72 -10.27 -11.32
CA CYS A 30 10.89 -9.44 -11.10
C CYS A 30 11.17 -9.27 -9.59
N PRO A 31 12.14 -10.02 -9.03
CA PRO A 31 12.44 -10.03 -7.60
C PRO A 31 12.69 -8.64 -7.00
N THR A 32 13.38 -7.75 -7.73
CA THR A 32 13.65 -6.38 -7.28
C THR A 32 12.38 -5.61 -6.91
N TYR A 33 11.31 -5.76 -7.70
CA TYR A 33 10.04 -5.09 -7.41
C TYR A 33 9.24 -5.80 -6.31
N LEU A 34 9.40 -7.11 -6.16
CA LEU A 34 8.81 -7.86 -5.04
C LEU A 34 9.42 -7.40 -3.71
N ASP A 35 10.74 -7.30 -3.64
CA ASP A 35 11.47 -6.86 -2.45
C ASP A 35 11.12 -5.40 -2.11
N ALA A 36 11.07 -4.53 -3.12
CA ALA A 36 10.65 -3.13 -2.93
C ALA A 36 9.20 -3.03 -2.42
N MET A 37 8.28 -3.89 -2.91
CA MET A 37 6.90 -3.93 -2.43
C MET A 37 6.82 -4.43 -0.98
N ALA A 38 7.65 -5.42 -0.61
CA ALA A 38 7.74 -5.91 0.77
C ALA A 38 8.25 -4.81 1.71
N GLN A 39 9.31 -4.10 1.33
CA GLN A 39 9.83 -2.96 2.10
C GLN A 39 8.78 -1.87 2.27
N TYR A 40 8.06 -1.51 1.20
CA TYR A 40 6.99 -0.51 1.27
C TYR A 40 5.88 -0.90 2.27
N MET A 41 5.53 -2.19 2.35
CA MET A 41 4.55 -2.68 3.33
C MET A 41 5.09 -2.60 4.76
N ASP A 42 6.37 -2.90 4.98
CA ASP A 42 6.99 -2.80 6.30
C ASP A 42 7.11 -1.34 6.76
N ASP A 43 7.51 -0.44 5.87
CA ASP A 43 7.57 0.99 6.16
C ASP A 43 6.20 1.56 6.56
N MET A 44 5.13 1.08 5.92
CA MET A 44 3.77 1.47 6.27
C MET A 44 3.36 0.98 7.65
N ARG A 45 3.72 -0.27 8.01
CA ARG A 45 3.53 -0.84 9.35
C ARG A 45 4.25 0.00 10.40
N VAL A 46 5.55 0.25 10.21
CA VAL A 46 6.37 1.07 11.11
C VAL A 46 5.81 2.49 11.23
N GLY A 47 5.29 3.05 10.13
CA GLY A 47 4.64 4.35 10.13
C GLY A 47 3.37 4.39 10.99
N VAL A 48 2.60 3.30 11.04
CA VAL A 48 1.42 3.18 11.92
C VAL A 48 1.85 2.96 13.37
N GLU A 49 2.86 2.15 13.63
CA GLU A 49 3.39 1.93 14.98
C GLU A 49 3.85 3.25 15.63
N LYS A 50 4.62 4.07 14.89
CA LYS A 50 5.01 5.40 15.36
C LYS A 50 3.83 6.32 15.67
N LYS A 51 2.75 6.20 14.88
CA LYS A 51 1.51 6.96 15.11
C LYS A 51 0.81 6.48 16.38
N ILE A 52 0.81 5.18 16.65
CA ILE A 52 0.27 4.60 17.88
C ILE A 52 1.07 5.11 19.08
N ASP A 53 2.40 5.01 19.08
CA ASP A 53 3.24 5.47 20.19
C ASP A 53 3.02 6.96 20.51
N ARG A 54 2.91 7.78 19.46
CA ARG A 54 2.60 9.20 19.63
C ARG A 54 1.20 9.41 20.22
N LEU A 55 0.19 8.67 19.76
CA LEU A 55 -1.16 8.76 20.29
C LEU A 55 -1.25 8.34 21.76
N GLU A 56 -0.51 7.30 22.16
CA GLU A 56 -0.45 6.84 23.55
C GLU A 56 0.21 7.86 24.47
N THR A 57 1.26 8.54 24.00
CA THR A 57 2.02 9.51 24.80
C THR A 57 1.35 10.88 24.89
N THR A 58 0.77 11.40 23.81
CA THR A 58 0.15 12.74 23.81
C THR A 58 -1.35 12.70 24.13
N GLY A 59 -1.99 11.54 23.95
CA GLY A 59 -3.45 11.40 24.02
C GLY A 59 -4.15 11.99 22.79
N TRP A 60 -5.39 11.54 22.55
CA TRP A 60 -6.15 11.88 21.34
C TRP A 60 -6.48 13.36 21.16
N LYS A 61 -6.51 14.14 22.25
CA LYS A 61 -6.82 15.57 22.20
C LYS A 61 -5.68 16.40 21.59
N GLU A 62 -4.44 15.93 21.77
CA GLU A 62 -3.21 16.64 21.37
C GLU A 62 -2.49 15.96 20.19
N TYR A 63 -3.10 14.91 19.62
CA TYR A 63 -2.54 14.11 18.53
C TYR A 63 -2.78 14.75 17.15
#